data_AF-A0A9E1RRR1-F1
#
_entry.id   AF-A0A9E1RRR1-F1
#
_cell.length_a   1.000
_cell.length_b   1.000
_cell.length_c   1.000
_cell.angle_alpha   90.00
_cell.angle_beta   90.00
_cell.angle_gamma   90.00
#
_symmetry.space_group_name_H-M   'P 1'
#
loop_
_entity.id
_entity.type
_entity.pdbx_description
1 polymer ?
#
loop_
_entity_poly.entity_id
_entity_poly.type
_entity_poly.pdbx_seq_one_letter_code
_entity_poly.pdbx_strand_id
1 'polypeptide(L)' 'ATIIDGGITILSPTGGEPGFVPMPDRVTTNICFGGTDLRTAYITLSSTGQLAKVPWEVAGLGLNYNG' A
#
# COMPACT_ATOMS: atom_id res chain seq x y z
N ALA A 1 3.47 16.18 -1.97
CA ALA A 1 3.63 14.98 -2.83
C ALA A 1 4.90 14.25 -2.39
N THR A 2 4.78 13.07 -1.79
CA THR A 2 5.88 12.23 -1.25
C THR A 2 6.49 11.33 -2.33
N ILE A 3 6.52 11.77 -3.59
CA ILE A 3 6.81 10.87 -4.73
C ILE A 3 8.28 10.43 -4.81
N ILE A 4 9.20 11.08 -4.08
CA ILE A 4 10.64 10.76 -4.09
C ILE A 4 11.06 9.93 -2.86
N ASP A 5 10.31 10.00 -1.76
CA ASP A 5 10.66 9.29 -0.51
C ASP A 5 10.30 7.79 -0.53
N GLY A 6 9.63 7.32 -1.60
CA GLY A 6 9.48 5.89 -1.90
C GLY A 6 8.73 5.09 -0.82
N GLY A 7 7.40 5.16 -0.80
CA GLY A 7 6.63 4.35 0.13
C GLY A 7 5.13 4.64 0.17
N ILE A 8 4.46 4.11 1.18
CA ILE A 8 3.03 4.27 1.43
C ILE A 8 2.83 5.15 2.66
N THR A 9 2.21 6.31 2.47
CA THR A 9 1.73 7.16 3.57
C THR A 9 0.35 6.69 4.03
N ILE A 10 0.19 6.47 5.33
CA ILE A 10 -1.07 6.03 5.95
C ILE A 10 -1.67 7.22 6.68
N LEU A 11 -2.94 7.51 6.39
CA LEU A 11 -3.68 8.62 7.00
C LEU A 11 -4.83 8.06 7.84
N SER A 12 -4.97 8.56 9.06
CA SER A 12 -6.13 8.27 9.90
C SER A 12 -7.34 9.09 9.45
N PRO A 13 -8.54 8.48 9.31
CA PRO A 13 -9.75 9.21 8.96
C PRO A 13 -10.25 10.15 10.08
N THR A 14 -9.79 9.94 11.32
CA THR A 14 -10.15 10.77 12.48
C THR A 14 -9.10 11.85 12.78
N GLY A 15 -8.08 11.98 11.93
CA GLY A 15 -6.92 12.83 12.17
C GLY A 15 -5.83 12.11 12.99
N GLY A 16 -4.70 12.79 13.18
CA GLY A 16 -3.49 12.26 13.81
C GLY A 16 -2.27 12.34 12.89
N GLU A 17 -1.11 11.98 13.43
CA GLU A 17 0.14 11.97 12.67
C GLU A 17 0.12 10.90 11.57
N PRO A 18 0.57 11.21 10.34
CA PRO A 18 0.69 10.23 9.27
C PRO A 18 1.67 9.10 9.63
N GLY A 19 1.27 7.87 9.34
CA GLY A 19 2.19 6.73 9.30
C GLY A 19 2.92 6.68 7.96
N PHE A 20 4.09 6.04 7.92
CA PHE A 20 4.81 5.81 6.67
C PHE A 20 5.43 4.42 6.65
N VAL A 21 5.19 3.69 5.56
CA VAL A 21 5.80 2.38 5.29
C VAL A 21 6.78 2.55 4.12
N PRO A 22 8.10 2.51 4.38
CA PRO A 22 9.09 2.67 3.32
C PRO A 22 9.08 1.45 2.39
N MET A 23 9.23 1.70 1.10
CA MET A 23 9.37 0.65 0.09
C MET A 23 10.76 0.66 -0.51
N PRO A 24 11.28 -0.50 -0.95
CA PRO A 24 12.56 -0.58 -1.63
C PRO A 24 12.47 -0.08 -3.09
N ASP A 25 11.80 1.06 -3.32
CA ASP A 25 11.74 1.74 -4.61
C ASP A 25 11.50 3.24 -4.45
N ARG A 26 12.17 4.03 -5.29
CA ARG A 26 12.02 5.49 -5.29
C ARG A 26 10.64 5.94 -5.79
N VAL A 27 9.98 5.14 -6.62
CA VAL A 27 8.71 5.51 -7.27
C VAL A 27 7.66 4.42 -7.00
N THR A 28 7.19 4.38 -5.76
CA THR A 28 6.03 3.57 -5.36
C THR A 28 4.75 4.21 -5.88
N THR A 29 3.92 3.47 -6.62
CA THR A 29 2.82 4.07 -7.42
C THR A 29 1.41 3.61 -7.07
N ASN A 30 1.23 2.37 -6.61
CA ASN A 30 -0.09 1.83 -6.32
C ASN A 30 -0.03 0.83 -5.16
N ILE A 31 -1.16 0.70 -4.47
CA ILE A 31 -1.40 -0.33 -3.45
C ILE A 31 -2.81 -0.89 -3.63
N CYS A 32 -2.95 -2.20 -3.57
CA CYS A 32 -4.23 -2.89 -3.44
C CYS A 32 -4.15 -4.03 -2.41
N PHE A 33 -5.30 -4.56 -2.02
CA PHE A 33 -5.39 -5.54 -0.94
C PHE A 33 -6.06 -6.83 -1.42
N GLY A 34 -5.59 -7.97 -0.90
CA GLY A 34 -6.12 -9.29 -1.21
C GLY A 34 -5.68 -10.33 -0.17
N GLY A 35 -5.77 -11.61 -0.53
CA GLY A 35 -5.53 -12.73 0.39
C GLY A 35 -6.80 -13.14 1.16
N THR A 36 -6.69 -14.16 2.01
CA THR A 36 -7.81 -14.83 2.69
C THR A 36 -8.63 -13.91 3.62
N ASP A 37 -8.10 -12.74 3.97
CA ASP A 37 -8.66 -11.77 4.94
C ASP A 37 -8.47 -10.31 4.50
N LEU A 38 -8.07 -10.07 3.25
CA LEU A 38 -7.68 -8.75 2.74
C LEU A 38 -6.52 -8.09 3.51
N ARG A 39 -5.70 -8.85 4.25
CA ARG A 39 -4.52 -8.35 4.99
C ARG A 39 -3.21 -8.56 4.25
N THR A 40 -3.25 -8.86 2.95
CA THR A 40 -2.06 -8.80 2.08
C THR A 40 -2.12 -7.57 1.21
N ALA A 41 -1.12 -6.70 1.31
CA ALA A 41 -0.92 -5.59 0.39
C ALA A 41 -0.07 -6.03 -0.82
N TYR A 42 -0.50 -5.65 -2.01
CA TYR A 42 0.25 -5.76 -3.26
C TYR A 42 0.61 -4.35 -3.73
N ILE A 43 1.90 -4.09 -3.92
CA ILE A 43 2.43 -2.73 -4.13
C ILE A 43 3.30 -2.70 -5.38
N THR A 44 3.02 -1.78 -6.30
CA THR A 44 3.80 -1.61 -7.54
C THR A 44 4.99 -0.67 -7.32
N LEU A 45 6.17 -1.17 -7.66
CA LEU A 45 7.46 -0.48 -7.56
C LEU A 45 7.89 -0.07 -8.97
N SER A 46 7.56 1.15 -9.39
CA SER A 46 7.62 1.54 -10.79
C SER A 46 9.05 1.68 -11.32
N SER A 47 10.04 2.07 -10.51
CA SER A 47 11.40 2.25 -11.04
C SER A 47 12.10 0.91 -11.23
N THR A 48 11.76 -0.09 -10.42
CA THR A 48 12.32 -1.44 -10.50
C THR A 48 11.49 -2.38 -11.36
N GLY A 49 10.23 -2.04 -11.65
CA GLY A 49 9.29 -2.90 -12.36
C GLY A 49 8.82 -4.10 -11.55
N GLN A 50 8.94 -4.06 -10.22
CA GLN A 50 8.61 -5.17 -9.33
C GLN A 50 7.23 -5.01 -8.67
N LEU A 51 6.67 -6.14 -8.24
CA LEU A 51 5.47 -6.19 -7.41
C LEU A 51 5.85 -6.74 -6.03
N ALA A 52 5.69 -5.94 -4.99
CA ALA A 52 5.88 -6.38 -3.61
C ALA A 52 4.59 -6.99 -3.07
N LYS A 53 4.73 -8.06 -2.27
CA LYS A 53 3.65 -8.70 -1.51
C LYS A 53 4.00 -8.63 -0.03
N VAL A 54 3.21 -7.91 0.75
CA VAL A 54 3.54 -7.57 2.15
C VAL A 54 2.35 -7.87 3.05
N PRO A 55 2.55 -8.50 4.23
CA PRO A 55 1.52 -8.52 5.27
C PRO A 55 1.15 -7.10 5.70
N TRP A 56 -0.13 -6.81 5.90
CA TRP A 56 -0.61 -5.49 6.28
C TRP A 56 -1.38 -5.53 7.60
N GLU A 57 -1.17 -4.51 8.43
CA GLU A 57 -1.70 -4.46 9.80
C GLU A 57 -3.23 -4.34 9.84
N VAL A 58 -3.83 -3.76 8.81
CA VAL A 58 -5.29 -3.59 8.67
C VAL A 58 -5.78 -4.23 7.38
N ALA A 59 -7.00 -4.79 7.42
CA ALA A 59 -7.62 -5.35 6.22
C ALA A 59 -7.98 -4.23 5.24
N GLY A 60 -7.75 -4.46 3.95
CA GLY A 60 -8.24 -3.60 2.90
C GLY A 60 -9.75 -3.67 2.72
N LEU A 61 -10.29 -2.69 1.99
CA LEU A 61 -11.69 -2.70 1.60
C LEU A 61 -11.94 -3.77 0.52
N GLY A 62 -13.02 -4.53 0.66
CA GLY A 62 -13.46 -5.46 -0.39
C GLY A 62 -13.78 -4.72 -1.69
N LEU A 63 -13.57 -5.36 -2.84
CA LEU A 63 -13.89 -4.71 -4.11
C LEU A 63 -15.41 -4.51 -4.22
N ASN A 64 -15.83 -3.49 -4.96
CA ASN A 64 -17.24 -3.28 -5.25
C ASN A 64 -17.87 -4.42 -6.05
N TYR A 65 -17.05 -5.22 -6.75
CA TYR A 65 -17.50 -6.38 -7.52
C TYR A 65 -16.59 -7.57 -7.22
N ASN A 66 -17.12 -8.55 -6.50
CA ASN A 66 -16.51 -9.84 -6.24
C ASN A 66 -17.59 -10.85 -6.65
N GLY A 67 -17.34 -11.62 -7.71
CA GLY A 67 -18.34 -12.46 -8.36
C GLY A 67 -19.03 -13.49 -7.45
#